data_AF-A0A831JRW4-F1
#
_entry.id   AF-A0A831JRW4-F1
#
_cell.length_a   1.000
_cell.length_b   1.000
_cell.length_c   1.000
_cell.angle_alpha   90.00
_cell.angle_beta   90.00
_cell.angle_gamma   90.00
#
_symmetry.space_group_name_H-M   'P 1'
#
loop_
_entity.id
_entity.type
_entity.pdbx_description
1 polymer ?
#
loop_
_entity_poly.entity_id
_entity_poly.type
_entity_poly.pdbx_seq_one_letter_code
_entity_poly.pdbx_strand_id
1 'polypeptide(L)' 'DFNKDYFTQIDIRKEKEIKLYSKRAELLTTHPQSSYELVKDDKGQLTLKINNPNEFWSVSRYLVIQVR' A
#
# COMPACT_ATOMS: atom_id res chain seq x y z
N ASP A 1 -0.38 5.01 22.60
CA ASP A 1 0.39 5.95 21.78
C ASP A 1 0.50 5.41 20.36
N PHE A 2 0.00 6.14 19.36
CA PHE A 2 0.10 5.74 17.95
C PHE A 2 1.34 6.41 17.37
N ASN A 3 2.45 5.67 17.30
CA ASN A 3 3.72 6.24 16.86
C ASN A 3 3.71 6.37 15.32
N LYS A 4 3.63 7.62 14.86
CA LYS A 4 3.55 7.98 13.43
C LYS A 4 4.89 7.88 12.71
N ASP A 5 6.01 7.83 13.43
CA ASP A 5 7.36 7.72 12.84
C ASP A 5 7.59 6.39 12.13
N TYR A 6 6.77 5.37 12.40
CA TYR A 6 6.81 4.10 11.66
C TYR A 6 6.12 4.17 10.29
N PHE A 7 5.48 5.29 9.95
CA PHE A 7 4.75 5.45 8.70
C PHE A 7 5.51 6.37 7.75
N THR A 8 5.71 5.89 6.53
CA THR A 8 6.19 6.73 5.43
C THR A 8 5.05 7.62 4.96
N GLN A 9 5.27 8.94 5.01
CA GLN A 9 4.36 9.87 4.33
C GLN A 9 4.61 9.80 2.83
N ILE A 10 3.53 9.60 2.07
CA ILE A 10 3.54 9.57 0.61
C ILE A 10 2.53 10.57 0.07
N ASP A 11 2.83 11.14 -1.09
CA ASP A 11 1.87 12.00 -1.79
C ASP A 11 0.94 11.13 -2.64
N ILE A 12 -0.26 10.86 -2.10
CA ILE A 12 -1.28 10.01 -2.72
C ILE A 12 -1.75 10.48 -4.12
N ARG A 13 -1.41 11.72 -4.53
CA ARG A 13 -1.74 12.25 -5.86
C ARG A 13 -0.68 11.91 -6.90
N LYS A 14 0.57 11.75 -6.47
CA LYS A 14 1.73 11.49 -7.33
C LYS A 14 2.19 10.05 -7.26
N GLU A 15 2.23 9.50 -6.05
CA GLU A 15 2.73 8.17 -5.75
C GLU A 15 1.58 7.18 -5.73
N LYS A 16 1.44 6.47 -6.85
CA LYS A 16 0.44 5.40 -7.03
C LYS A 16 1.04 4.00 -6.90
N GLU A 17 2.34 3.89 -6.65
CA GLU A 17 3.05 2.62 -6.59
C GLU A 17 3.87 2.57 -5.31
N ILE A 18 3.52 1.64 -4.43
CA ILE A 18 4.16 1.43 -3.13
C ILE A 18 4.94 0.13 -3.21
N LYS A 19 6.26 0.23 -3.30
CA LYS A 19 7.14 -0.93 -3.28
C LYS A 19 7.23 -1.45 -1.84
N LEU A 20 6.77 -2.66 -1.61
CA LEU A 20 6.79 -3.27 -0.27
C LEU A 20 8.14 -3.92 0.03
N TYR A 21 9.01 -4.03 -0.98
CA TYR A 21 10.35 -4.63 -0.92
C TYR A 21 10.39 -6.04 -0.32
N SER A 22 9.24 -6.72 -0.22
CA SER A 22 9.08 -8.00 0.45
C SER A 22 8.39 -9.03 -0.44
N LYS A 23 8.78 -10.30 -0.30
CA LYS A 23 8.23 -11.41 -1.09
C LYS A 23 6.82 -11.80 -0.65
N ARG A 24 6.49 -11.51 0.61
CA ARG A 24 5.17 -11.71 1.20
C ARG A 24 4.77 -10.43 1.92
N ALA A 25 3.55 -10.00 1.63
CA ALA A 25 2.92 -8.86 2.27
C ALA A 25 1.47 -9.22 2.51
N GLU A 26 1.00 -8.98 3.72
CA GLU A 26 -0.37 -9.17 4.13
C GLU A 26 -0.95 -7.77 4.41
N LEU A 27 -1.96 -7.39 3.64
CA LEU A 27 -2.69 -6.15 3.92
C LEU A 27 -3.54 -6.38 5.17
N LEU A 28 -3.25 -5.64 6.23
CA LEU A 28 -4.07 -5.66 7.44
C LEU A 28 -5.26 -4.70 7.33
N THR A 29 -5.20 -3.74 6.41
CA THR A 29 -6.29 -2.82 6.13
C THR A 29 -7.17 -3.33 5.00
N THR A 30 -8.49 -3.23 5.17
CA THR A 30 -9.48 -3.59 4.17
C THR A 30 -9.68 -2.40 3.23
N HIS A 31 -8.96 -2.40 2.09
CA HIS A 31 -9.23 -1.46 0.99
C HIS A 31 -10.01 -2.17 -0.12
N PRO A 32 -10.76 -1.43 -0.96
CA PRO A 32 -11.46 -2.03 -2.09
C PRO A 32 -10.45 -2.65 -3.05
N GLN A 33 -10.50 -3.97 -3.29
CA GLN A 33 -9.57 -4.65 -4.21
C GLN A 33 -9.65 -4.08 -5.65
N SER A 34 -10.76 -3.46 -6.04
CA SER A 34 -10.86 -2.77 -7.34
C SER A 34 -10.01 -1.49 -7.42
N SER A 35 -9.62 -0.93 -6.27
CA SER A 35 -8.88 0.34 -6.20
C SER A 35 -7.35 0.15 -6.23
N TYR A 36 -6.85 -1.07 -6.03
CA TYR A 36 -5.42 -1.40 -6.02
C TYR A 36 -5.13 -2.82 -6.52
N GLU A 37 -3.91 -3.04 -6.98
CA GLU A 37 -3.40 -4.34 -7.40
C GLU A 37 -2.06 -4.64 -6.72
N LEU A 38 -1.87 -5.88 -6.28
CA LEU A 38 -0.58 -6.35 -5.79
C LEU A 38 0.13 -7.05 -6.93
N VAL A 39 1.15 -6.40 -7.47
CA VAL A 39 1.99 -6.94 -8.55
C VAL A 39 3.33 -7.38 -7.98
N LYS A 40 3.92 -8.42 -8.56
CA LYS A 40 5.31 -8.78 -8.26
C LYS A 40 6.21 -8.05 -9.25
N ASP A 41 7.17 -7.32 -8.74
CA ASP A 41 8.23 -6.69 -9.52
C ASP A 41 9.21 -7.75 -10.05
N ASP A 42 10.08 -7.37 -10.99
CA ASP A 42 11.08 -8.24 -11.63
C ASP A 42 12.01 -8.93 -10.60
N LYS A 43 12.23 -8.26 -9.47
CA LYS A 43 13.01 -8.80 -8.32
C LYS A 43 12.24 -9.78 -7.43
N GLY A 44 11.01 -10.14 -7.79
CA GLY A 44 10.12 -10.99 -6.98
C GLY A 44 9.60 -10.33 -5.70
N GLN A 45 9.69 -9.00 -5.61
CA GLN A 45 9.17 -8.20 -4.50
C GLN A 45 7.73 -7.78 -4.81
N LEU A 46 6.88 -7.69 -3.79
CA LEU A 46 5.53 -7.19 -3.95
C LEU A 46 5.53 -5.66 -4.05
N THR A 47 4.75 -5.16 -5.00
CA THR A 47 4.48 -3.74 -5.22
C THR A 47 2.97 -3.57 -5.25
N LEU A 48 2.48 -2.66 -4.40
CA LEU A 48 1.08 -2.29 -4.38
C LEU A 48 0.88 -1.13 -5.35
N LYS A 49 0.11 -1.36 -6.40
CA LYS A 49 -0.25 -0.39 -7.43
C LYS A 49 -1.66 0.11 -7.19
N ILE A 50 -1.80 1.37 -6.82
CA ILE A 50 -3.07 2.04 -6.58
C ILE A 50 -3.61 2.55 -7.92
N ASN A 51 -4.65 1.91 -8.44
CA ASN A 51 -5.32 2.34 -9.66
C ASN A 51 -6.15 3.61 -9.41
N ASN A 52 -6.88 3.63 -8.28
CA ASN A 52 -7.77 4.73 -7.90
C ASN A 52 -7.44 5.23 -6.49
N PRO A 53 -6.57 6.24 -6.33
CA PRO A 53 -6.20 6.75 -5.01
C PRO A 53 -7.40 7.32 -4.25
N ASN A 54 -8.32 8.02 -4.93
CA ASN A 54 -9.50 8.55 -4.25
C ASN A 54 -10.36 7.44 -3.63
N GLU A 55 -10.59 6.34 -4.34
CA GLU A 55 -11.37 5.21 -3.85
C GLU A 55 -10.60 4.43 -2.76
N PHE A 56 -9.31 4.21 -2.98
CA PHE A 56 -8.42 3.52 -2.04
C PHE A 56 -8.35 4.23 -0.67
N TRP A 57 -8.13 5.55 -0.69
CA TRP A 57 -8.02 6.39 0.51
C TRP A 57 -9.37 6.84 1.06
N SER A 58 -10.48 6.55 0.37
CA SER A 58 -11.84 6.84 0.85
C SER A 58 -12.19 6.02 2.09
N VAL A 59 -11.75 4.74 2.12
CA VAL A 59 -12.03 3.83 3.23
C VAL A 59 -11.14 4.13 4.44
N SER A 60 -9.84 4.34 4.21
CA SER A 60 -8.89 4.65 5.28
C SER A 60 -7.69 5.40 4.72
N ARG A 61 -7.28 6.47 5.42
CA ARG A 61 -6.07 7.25 5.09
C ARG A 61 -4.77 6.61 5.59
N TYR A 62 -4.89 5.49 6.28
CA TYR A 62 -3.76 4.70 6.77
C TYR A 62 -3.77 3.36 6.06
N LEU A 63 -2.62 3.00 5.51
CA LEU A 63 -2.35 1.71 4.91
C LEU A 63 -1.41 0.96 5.85
N VAL A 64 -1.87 -0.16 6.39
CA VAL A 64 -1.05 -1.01 7.26
C VAL A 64 -0.80 -2.32 6.53
N ILE A 65 0.47 -2.60 6.29
CA ILE A 65 0.91 -3.79 5.59
C ILE A 65 1.92 -4.51 6.46
N GLN A 66 1.66 -5.77 6.74
CA GLN A 66 2.62 -6.64 7.39
C GLN A 66 3.46 -7.32 6.32
N VAL A 67 4.75 -6.98 6.28
CA VAL A 67 5.73 -7.67 5.45
C VAL A 67 6.47 -8.74 6.26
N ARG A 68 6.78 -9.88 5.64
CA ARG A 68 7.56 -10.98 6.23
C ARG A 68 8.69 -11.43 5.31
#